data_AF-A0A358M2W0-F1
#
_entry.id   AF-A0A358M2W0-F1
#
_cell.length_a   1.000
_cell.length_b   1.000
_cell.length_c   1.000
_cell.angle_alpha   90.00
_cell.angle_beta   90.00
_cell.angle_gamma   90.00
#
_symmetry.space_group_name_H-M   'P 1'
#
loop_
_entity.id
_entity.type
_entity.pdbx_description
1 polymer ?
#
loop_
_entity_poly.entity_id
_entity_poly.type
_entity_poly.pdbx_seq_one_letter_code
_entity_poly.pdbx_strand_id
1 'polypeptide(L)'
;FKEIAEAKSALALQQSQLAELEQKQYIDLTYEDVAKVIETWTGIPLQRVSEDEARKLLLLEDRLKEHVIGQDEAISTLSKAIRRNRSGFRNHFKPASFIFVGPTGVGKTELVKQLTIELFGTEDALIRLDMSEYME
;
A
#
# COMPACT_ATOMS: atom_id res chain seq x y z
N PHE A 1 -33.29 -54.11 0.08
CA PHE A 1 -32.09 -54.63 0.79
C PHE A 1 -30.78 -54.16 0.17
N LYS A 2 -30.58 -54.28 -1.15
CA LYS A 2 -29.36 -53.79 -1.84
C LYS A 2 -29.12 -52.28 -1.68
N GLU A 3 -30.15 -51.46 -1.90
CA GLU A 3 -30.07 -50.00 -1.75
C GLU A 3 -29.73 -49.55 -0.32
N ILE A 4 -30.23 -50.27 0.70
CA ILE A 4 -29.93 -49.99 2.11
C ILE A 4 -28.46 -50.31 2.42
N ALA A 5 -27.91 -51.39 1.84
CA ALA A 5 -26.51 -51.76 2.01
C ALA A 5 -25.58 -50.76 1.30
N GLU A 6 -25.93 -50.32 0.10
CA GLU A 6 -25.20 -49.29 -0.65
C GLU A 6 -25.22 -47.94 0.09
N ALA A 7 -26.38 -47.50 0.57
CA ALA A 7 -26.52 -46.27 1.35
C ALA A 7 -25.69 -46.32 2.64
N LYS A 8 -25.67 -47.46 3.34
CA LYS A 8 -24.88 -47.63 4.58
C LYS A 8 -23.38 -47.64 4.31
N SER A 9 -22.94 -48.24 3.21
CA SER A 9 -21.55 -48.21 2.78
C SER A 9 -21.10 -46.80 2.38
N ALA A 10 -21.94 -46.06 1.67
CA ALA A 10 -21.66 -44.66 1.30
C ALA A 10 -21.58 -43.75 2.54
N LEU A 11 -22.47 -43.94 3.52
CA LEU A 11 -22.45 -43.20 4.77
C LEU A 11 -21.16 -43.44 5.56
N ALA A 12 -20.71 -44.69 5.64
CA ALA A 12 -19.45 -45.04 6.32
C ALA A 12 -18.23 -44.40 5.63
N LEU A 13 -18.24 -44.35 4.29
CA LEU A 13 -17.17 -43.72 3.52
C LEU A 13 -17.14 -42.19 3.76
N GLN A 14 -18.30 -41.54 3.75
CA GLN A 14 -18.41 -40.11 4.04
C GLN A 14 -18.02 -39.78 5.49
N GLN A 15 -18.38 -40.62 6.46
CA GLN A 15 -17.96 -40.45 7.85
C GLN A 15 -16.45 -40.58 8.02
N SER A 16 -15.81 -41.52 7.31
CA SER A 16 -14.34 -41.64 7.30
C SER A 16 -13.66 -40.41 6.71
N GLN A 17 -14.19 -39.88 5.60
CA GLN A 17 -13.67 -38.66 4.96
C GLN A 17 -13.86 -37.43 5.85
N LEU A 18 -14.99 -37.33 6.55
CA LEU A 18 -15.26 -36.24 7.49
C LEU A 18 -14.27 -36.28 8.66
N ALA A 19 -14.01 -37.47 9.22
CA ALA A 19 -13.05 -37.64 10.31
C ALA A 19 -11.61 -37.29 9.91
N GLU A 20 -11.21 -37.60 8.67
CA GLU A 20 -9.90 -37.18 8.13
C GLU A 20 -9.80 -35.65 7.94
N LEU A 21 -10.90 -35.00 7.56
CA LEU A 21 -10.96 -33.54 7.40
C LEU A 21 -11.01 -32.83 8.75
N GLU A 22 -11.71 -33.37 9.74
CA GLU A 22 -11.74 -32.84 11.11
C GLU A 22 -10.39 -32.99 11.84
N GLN A 23 -9.59 -34.01 11.50
CA GLN A 23 -8.22 -34.14 11.98
C GLN A 23 -7.25 -33.14 11.34
N LYS A 24 -7.58 -32.55 10.19
CA LYS A 24 -6.76 -31.49 9.60
C LYS A 24 -6.99 -30.21 10.38
N GLN A 25 -6.03 -29.92 11.25
CA GLN A 25 -5.98 -28.65 11.97
C GLN A 25 -5.66 -27.54 10.97
N TYR A 26 -6.68 -26.81 10.54
CA TYR A 26 -6.50 -25.60 9.75
C TYR A 26 -5.93 -24.52 10.67
N ILE A 27 -4.74 -24.02 10.34
CA ILE A 27 -4.16 -22.86 11.00
C ILE A 27 -4.85 -21.64 10.38
N ASP A 28 -5.60 -20.90 11.18
CA ASP A 28 -6.14 -19.61 10.77
C ASP A 28 -4.97 -18.64 10.57
N LEU A 29 -4.65 -18.35 9.32
CA LEU A 29 -3.64 -17.37 8.96
C LEU A 29 -4.21 -15.97 9.16
N THR A 30 -3.54 -15.18 9.99
CA THR A 30 -3.87 -13.77 10.20
C THR A 30 -3.00 -12.88 9.31
N TYR A 31 -3.41 -11.62 9.16
CA TYR A 31 -2.58 -10.60 8.50
C TYR A 31 -1.22 -10.42 9.20
N GLU A 32 -1.18 -10.59 10.52
CA GLU A 32 0.04 -10.44 11.31
C GLU A 32 1.09 -11.51 10.97
N ASP A 33 0.63 -12.74 10.70
CA ASP A 33 1.52 -13.84 10.31
C ASP A 33 2.22 -13.55 8.98
N VAL A 34 1.48 -13.03 7.99
CA VAL A 34 2.03 -12.62 6.69
C VAL A 34 2.98 -11.44 6.86
N ALA A 35 2.60 -10.45 7.67
CA ALA A 35 3.41 -9.28 7.92
C ALA A 35 4.75 -9.64 8.57
N LYS A 36 4.76 -10.56 9.53
CA LYS A 36 5.96 -11.05 10.20
C LYS A 36 6.94 -11.76 9.26
N VAL A 37 6.42 -12.53 8.30
CA VAL A 37 7.27 -13.17 7.27
C VAL A 37 7.94 -12.14 6.39
N ILE A 38 7.18 -11.15 5.91
CA ILE A 38 7.72 -10.06 5.06
C ILE A 38 8.73 -9.23 5.85
N GLU A 39 8.45 -8.91 7.11
CA GLU A 39 9.38 -8.21 8.01
C GLU A 39 10.67 -9.02 8.21
N THR A 40 10.58 -10.34 8.38
CA THR A 40 11.76 -11.21 8.52
C THR A 40 12.63 -11.21 7.26
N TRP A 41 12.01 -11.17 6.07
CA TRP A 41 12.74 -11.18 4.79
C TRP A 41 13.34 -9.82 4.44
N THR A 42 12.61 -8.74 4.73
CA THR A 42 12.98 -7.38 4.31
C THR A 42 13.69 -6.58 5.40
N GLY A 43 13.54 -6.98 6.67
CA GLY A 43 13.98 -6.21 7.84
C GLY A 43 13.09 -5.01 8.19
N ILE A 44 11.92 -4.86 7.54
CA ILE A 44 11.07 -3.66 7.67
C ILE A 44 9.81 -3.97 8.52
N PRO A 45 9.64 -3.32 9.69
CA PRO A 45 8.51 -3.58 10.60
C PRO A 45 7.17 -3.02 10.11
N LEU A 46 6.31 -3.89 9.56
CA LEU A 46 5.05 -3.51 8.90
C LEU A 46 4.02 -2.82 9.82
N GLN A 47 3.81 -3.32 11.04
CA GLN A 47 2.80 -2.74 11.96
C GLN A 47 3.19 -1.35 12.49
N ARG A 48 4.46 -1.13 12.83
CA ARG A 48 4.96 0.19 13.25
C ARG A 48 4.98 1.18 12.09
N VAL A 49 5.33 0.71 10.90
CA VAL A 49 5.29 1.53 9.68
C VAL A 49 3.87 2.03 9.40
N SER A 50 2.84 1.22 9.61
CA SER A 50 1.44 1.58 9.33
C SER A 50 0.92 2.76 10.18
N GLU A 51 1.14 2.77 11.50
CA GLU A 51 0.67 3.86 12.37
C GLU A 51 1.44 5.17 12.14
N ASP A 52 2.77 5.08 12.04
CA ASP A 52 3.61 6.24 11.76
C ASP A 52 3.36 6.81 10.36
N GLU A 53 3.13 5.96 9.36
CA GLU A 53 2.75 6.37 8.00
C GLU A 53 1.39 7.06 7.99
N ALA A 54 0.40 6.56 8.73
CA ALA A 54 -0.91 7.21 8.86
C ALA A 54 -0.79 8.62 9.47
N ARG A 55 -0.01 8.77 10.56
CA ARG A 55 0.25 10.09 11.15
C ARG A 55 1.02 11.00 10.18
N LYS A 56 2.00 10.46 9.46
CA LYS A 56 2.75 11.22 8.45
C LYS A 56 1.86 11.73 7.31
N LEU A 57 0.89 10.93 6.88
CA LEU A 57 -0.05 11.31 5.83
C LEU A 57 -1.05 12.39 6.28
N LEU A 58 -1.46 12.36 7.55
CA LEU A 58 -2.33 13.39 8.13
C LEU A 58 -1.64 14.77 8.14
N LEU A 59 -0.38 14.81 8.55
CA LEU A 59 0.41 16.05 8.67
C LEU A 59 1.13 16.46 7.37
N LEU A 60 1.02 15.67 6.30
CA LEU A 60 1.75 15.89 5.04
C LEU A 60 1.59 17.31 4.47
N GLU A 61 0.36 17.85 4.53
CA GLU A 61 0.08 19.18 3.97
C GLU A 61 0.81 20.28 4.73
N ASP A 62 0.82 20.20 6.06
CA ASP A 62 1.44 21.19 6.93
C ASP A 62 2.97 21.14 6.80
N ARG A 63 3.56 19.94 6.80
CA ARG A 63 5.02 19.78 6.63
C ARG A 63 5.51 20.24 5.26
N LEU A 64 4.75 20.01 4.20
CA LEU A 64 5.10 20.55 2.88
C LEU A 64 5.06 22.09 2.86
N LYS A 65 4.11 22.72 3.58
CA LYS A 65 4.01 24.18 3.69
C LYS A 65 5.16 24.81 4.49
N GLU A 66 5.78 24.08 5.40
CA GLU A 66 6.97 24.54 6.13
C GLU A 66 8.17 24.77 5.20
N HIS A 67 8.27 23.99 4.11
CA HIS A 67 9.39 24.04 3.18
C HIS A 67 9.07 24.72 1.84
N VAL A 68 7.82 24.70 1.39
CA VAL A 68 7.40 25.22 0.08
C VAL A 68 6.45 26.41 0.26
N ILE A 69 6.95 27.62 0.02
CA ILE A 69 6.22 28.86 0.24
C ILE A 69 5.43 29.28 -1.00
N GLY A 70 4.16 29.67 -0.80
CA GLY A 70 3.33 30.30 -1.84
C GLY A 70 2.69 29.34 -2.85
N GLN A 71 2.69 28.04 -2.58
CA GLN A 71 2.11 26.99 -3.44
C GLN A 71 0.95 26.24 -2.75
N ASP A 72 0.19 26.93 -1.87
CA ASP A 72 -0.80 26.31 -0.98
C ASP A 72 -1.84 25.44 -1.69
N GLU A 73 -2.34 25.90 -2.84
CA GLU A 73 -3.34 25.17 -3.63
C GLU A 73 -2.78 23.86 -4.19
N ALA A 74 -1.56 23.92 -4.74
CA ALA A 74 -0.86 22.75 -5.26
C ALA A 74 -0.57 21.75 -4.14
N ILE A 75 -0.09 22.23 -2.99
CA ILE A 75 0.20 21.40 -1.82
C ILE A 75 -1.06 20.72 -1.28
N SER A 76 -2.17 21.45 -1.14
CA SER A 76 -3.44 20.89 -0.66
C SER A 76 -4.02 19.85 -1.61
N THR A 77 -3.97 20.12 -2.92
CA THR A 77 -4.45 19.19 -3.96
C THR A 77 -3.63 17.90 -3.98
N LEU A 78 -2.31 18.03 -3.94
CA LEU A 78 -1.36 16.93 -3.88
C LEU A 78 -1.58 16.08 -2.63
N SER A 79 -1.64 16.70 -1.46
CA SER A 79 -1.82 16.02 -0.17
C SER A 79 -3.14 15.25 -0.12
N LYS A 80 -4.24 15.85 -0.59
CA LYS A 80 -5.55 15.17 -0.70
C LYS A 80 -5.51 13.97 -1.64
N ALA A 81 -4.83 14.08 -2.78
CA ALA A 81 -4.72 12.99 -3.74
C ALA A 81 -3.88 11.82 -3.19
N ILE A 82 -2.79 12.10 -2.49
CA ILE A 82 -1.94 11.09 -1.86
C ILE A 82 -2.67 10.36 -0.73
N ARG A 83 -3.32 11.09 0.19
CA ARG A 83 -4.14 10.48 1.26
C ARG A 83 -5.20 9.53 0.70
N ARG A 84 -5.87 9.95 -0.38
CA ARG A 84 -6.89 9.13 -1.07
C ARG A 84 -6.32 7.88 -1.74
N ASN A 85 -5.09 7.97 -2.26
CA ASN A 85 -4.44 6.82 -2.88
C ASN A 85 -4.03 5.78 -1.83
N ARG A 86 -3.54 6.24 -0.67
CA ARG A 86 -3.08 5.40 0.43
C ARG A 86 -4.19 4.81 1.30
N SER A 87 -5.41 5.33 1.25
CA SER A 87 -6.55 4.84 2.04
C SER A 87 -7.23 3.58 1.48
N GLY A 88 -6.74 3.01 0.38
CA GLY A 88 -7.23 1.72 -0.14
C GLY A 88 -8.59 1.77 -0.85
N PHE A 89 -9.25 2.92 -0.95
CA PHE A 89 -10.59 3.06 -1.59
C PHE A 89 -10.59 2.93 -3.13
N ARG A 90 -9.49 2.53 -3.78
CA ARG A 90 -9.40 2.45 -5.25
C ARG A 90 -9.39 1.00 -5.73
N ASN A 91 -10.39 0.67 -6.55
CA ASN A 91 -10.56 -0.65 -7.18
C ASN A 91 -9.60 -0.91 -8.36
N HIS A 92 -8.58 -0.06 -8.59
CA HIS A 92 -7.70 -0.13 -9.76
C HIS A 92 -6.31 0.49 -9.50
N PHE A 93 -5.24 -0.26 -9.78
CA PHE A 93 -3.82 0.07 -9.57
C PHE A 93 -3.24 1.12 -10.53
N LYS A 94 -3.91 2.26 -10.72
CA LYS A 94 -3.33 3.37 -11.47
C LYS A 94 -2.50 4.26 -10.54
N PRO A 95 -1.20 4.51 -10.78
CA PRO A 95 -0.43 5.47 -10.00
C PRO A 95 -1.10 6.86 -9.98
N ALA A 96 -0.85 7.64 -8.94
CA ALA A 96 -1.24 9.05 -8.94
C ALA A 96 -0.29 9.81 -9.85
N SER A 97 -0.83 10.53 -10.83
CA SER A 97 -0.06 11.36 -11.76
C SER A 97 -0.39 12.82 -11.52
N PHE A 98 0.65 13.66 -11.50
CA PHE A 98 0.52 15.10 -11.31
C PHE A 98 1.31 15.82 -12.41
N ILE A 99 0.81 16.98 -12.83
CA ILE A 99 1.50 17.89 -13.73
C ILE A 99 1.58 19.23 -13.03
N PHE A 100 2.79 19.73 -12.84
CA PHE A 100 3.03 21.05 -12.27
C PHE A 100 3.34 22.04 -13.39
N VAL A 101 2.50 23.06 -13.53
CA VAL A 101 2.60 24.07 -14.61
C VAL A 101 2.95 25.43 -14.03
N GLY A 102 3.86 26.16 -14.67
CA GLY A 102 4.22 27.52 -14.29
C GLY A 102 5.62 27.93 -14.78
N PRO A 103 6.06 29.18 -14.56
CA PRO A 103 7.38 29.66 -14.99
C PRO A 103 8.51 28.98 -14.20
N THR A 104 9.74 29.00 -14.73
CA THR A 104 10.91 28.44 -14.03
C THR A 104 11.16 29.17 -12.70
N GLY A 105 11.74 28.47 -11.71
CA GLY A 105 12.10 29.06 -10.43
C GLY A 105 10.98 29.17 -9.36
N VAL A 106 9.72 28.90 -9.69
CA VAL A 106 8.59 29.02 -8.73
C VAL A 106 8.47 27.89 -7.69
N GLY A 107 9.41 26.95 -7.65
CA GLY A 107 9.40 25.86 -6.66
C GLY A 107 8.70 24.55 -7.07
N LYS A 108 8.36 24.35 -8.35
CA LYS A 108 7.79 23.07 -8.83
C LYS A 108 8.66 21.85 -8.50
N THR A 109 9.95 21.95 -8.81
CA THR A 109 10.92 20.87 -8.53
C THR A 109 11.15 20.71 -7.04
N GLU A 110 11.17 21.82 -6.29
CA GLU A 110 11.33 21.80 -4.84
C GLU A 110 10.17 21.06 -4.16
N LEU A 111 8.93 21.31 -4.60
CA LEU A 111 7.76 20.60 -4.09
C LEU A 111 7.87 19.09 -4.31
N VAL A 112 8.42 18.64 -5.44
CA VAL A 112 8.65 17.22 -5.71
C VAL A 112 9.73 16.65 -4.79
N LYS A 113 10.84 17.37 -4.58
CA LYS A 113 11.91 16.94 -3.67
C LYS A 113 11.43 16.81 -2.23
N GLN A 114 10.74 17.83 -1.73
CA GLN A 114 10.17 17.82 -0.38
C GLN A 114 9.14 16.69 -0.24
N LEU A 115 8.30 16.47 -1.25
CA LEU A 115 7.37 15.34 -1.23
C LEU A 115 8.10 13.99 -1.12
N THR A 116 9.20 13.80 -1.84
CA THR A 116 10.00 12.57 -1.74
C THR A 116 10.54 12.38 -0.33
N ILE A 117 11.12 13.42 0.27
CA ILE A 117 11.64 13.35 1.64
C ILE A 117 10.51 13.02 2.62
N GLU A 118 9.35 13.64 2.46
CA GLU A 118 8.19 13.44 3.33
C GLU A 118 7.63 12.01 3.27
N LEU A 119 7.66 11.39 2.08
CA LEU A 119 7.13 10.04 1.87
C LEU A 119 8.15 8.93 2.12
N PHE A 120 9.43 9.17 1.81
CA PHE A 120 10.47 8.12 1.76
C PHE A 120 11.65 8.40 2.70
N GLY A 121 11.70 9.56 3.36
CA GLY A 121 12.74 9.94 4.32
C GLY A 121 14.08 10.34 3.68
N THR A 122 14.21 10.25 2.36
CA THR A 122 15.42 10.64 1.62
C THR A 122 15.04 11.21 0.26
N GLU A 123 15.83 12.16 -0.24
CA GLU A 123 15.71 12.66 -1.61
C GLU A 123 16.17 11.61 -2.63
N ASP A 124 17.06 10.69 -2.25
CA ASP A 124 17.63 9.65 -3.15
C ASP A 124 16.59 8.68 -3.72
N ALA A 125 15.41 8.62 -3.09
CA ALA A 125 14.28 7.85 -3.60
C ALA A 125 13.64 8.49 -4.86
N LEU A 126 13.99 9.74 -5.18
CA LEU A 126 13.46 10.45 -6.35
C LEU A 126 14.14 9.96 -7.63
N ILE A 127 13.40 9.23 -8.44
CA ILE A 127 13.81 8.94 -9.82
C ILE A 127 13.48 10.16 -10.68
N ARG A 128 14.52 10.82 -11.19
CA ARG A 128 14.40 11.99 -12.08
C ARG A 128 14.78 11.61 -13.51
N LEU A 129 13.90 11.94 -14.44
CA LEU A 129 14.16 11.84 -15.88
C LEU A 129 14.16 13.25 -16.46
N ASP A 130 15.25 13.64 -17.11
CA ASP A 130 15.33 14.95 -17.76
C ASP A 130 14.69 14.90 -19.14
N MET A 131 13.47 15.43 -19.26
CA MET A 131 12.73 15.41 -20.52
C MET A 131 13.40 16.24 -21.63
N SER A 132 14.35 17.12 -21.31
CA SER A 132 15.10 17.87 -22.33
C SER A 132 16.06 16.99 -23.13
N GLU A 133 16.51 15.88 -22.56
CA GLU A 133 17.43 14.92 -23.19
C GLU A 133 16.71 13.94 -24.14
N TYR A 134 15.38 13.89 -24.12
CA TYR A 134 14.56 12.96 -24.91
C TYR A 134 13.78 13.66 -26.04
N MET A 135 14.19 14.87 -26.42
CA MET A 135 13.54 15.67 -27.48
C MET A 135 14.15 15.43 -28.88
N GLU A 136 15.20 14.60 -28.98
CA GLU A 136 15.74 14.07 -30.25
C GLU A 136 15.04 12.80 -30.72
#